data_AF-A0A934AP07-F1
#
_entry.id   AF-A0A934AP07-F1
#
_cell.length_a   1.000
_cell.length_b   1.000
_cell.length_c   1.000
_cell.angle_alpha   90.00
_cell.angle_beta   90.00
_cell.angle_gamma   90.00
#
_symmetry.space_group_name_H-M   'P 1'
#
loop_
_entity.id
_entity.type
_entity.pdbx_description
1 polymer ?
#
loop_
_entity_poly.entity_id
_entity_poly.type
_entity_poly.pdbx_seq_one_letter_code
_entity_poly.pdbx_strand_id
1 'polypeptide(L)'
;MLKKLPPSVIALLLQCAAFAITLLVVSVAGLHRPPLLLALLCGLLAATFSYLSGLAKWWLLIQLLFAPALVLTLQSGLPPNFFLGAF
;
A
#
# COMPACT_ATOMS: atom_id res chain seq x y z
N MET A 1 17.89 -14.45 5.50
CA MET A 1 17.54 -13.99 6.87
C MET A 1 16.08 -13.53 7.04
N LEU A 2 15.20 -13.60 6.02
CA LEU A 2 13.77 -13.21 6.13
C LEU A 2 12.82 -14.29 6.66
N LYS A 3 13.31 -15.52 6.93
CA LYS A 3 12.49 -16.71 7.26
C LYS A 3 11.78 -16.69 8.62
N LYS A 4 11.90 -15.63 9.43
CA LYS A 4 11.33 -15.55 10.79
C LYS A 4 10.37 -14.39 11.04
N LEU A 5 10.17 -13.49 10.07
CA LEU A 5 9.25 -12.37 10.27
C LEU A 5 7.81 -12.80 10.00
N PRO A 6 6.84 -12.34 10.81
CA PRO A 6 5.44 -12.59 10.53
C PRO A 6 5.07 -11.95 9.18
N PRO A 7 4.14 -12.56 8.43
CA PRO A 7 3.76 -12.10 7.10
C PRO A 7 3.26 -10.65 7.08
N SER A 8 2.66 -10.17 8.16
CA SER A 8 2.25 -8.78 8.34
C SER A 8 3.41 -7.79 8.32
N VAL A 9 4.56 -8.12 8.92
CA VAL A 9 5.75 -7.27 8.93
C VAL A 9 6.39 -7.25 7.55
N ILE A 10 6.47 -8.40 6.88
CA ILE A 10 6.95 -8.47 5.49
C ILE A 10 6.05 -7.63 4.61
N ALA A 11 4.73 -7.79 4.72
CA ALA A 11 3.76 -6.99 4.00
C ALA A 11 3.96 -5.48 4.25
N LEU A 12 4.08 -5.05 5.50
CA LEU A 12 4.30 -3.64 5.83
C LEU A 12 5.58 -3.09 5.19
N LEU A 13 6.67 -3.84 5.22
CA LEU A 13 7.93 -3.45 4.57
C LEU A 13 7.78 -3.30 3.06
N LEU A 14 7.07 -4.22 2.41
CA LEU A 14 6.79 -4.15 0.97
C LEU A 14 5.90 -2.96 0.61
N GLN A 15 4.90 -2.65 1.46
CA GLN A 15 4.04 -1.48 1.30
C GLN A 15 4.85 -0.18 1.42
N CYS A 16 5.76 -0.10 2.40
CA CYS A 16 6.66 1.04 2.56
C CYS A 16 7.60 1.21 1.35
N ALA A 17 8.16 0.11 0.83
CA ALA A 17 9.00 0.14 -0.36
C ALA A 17 8.21 0.61 -1.59
N ALA A 18 6.99 0.09 -1.79
CA ALA A 18 6.09 0.51 -2.86
C ALA A 18 5.73 1.99 -2.76
N PHE A 19 5.47 2.50 -1.56
CA PHE A 19 5.18 3.92 -1.33
C PHE A 19 6.38 4.80 -1.68
N ALA A 20 7.58 4.45 -1.20
CA ALA A 20 8.81 5.19 -1.51
C ALA A 20 9.08 5.24 -3.02
N ILE A 21 8.93 4.12 -3.72
CA ILE A 21 9.08 4.04 -5.18
C ILE A 21 8.02 4.90 -5.89
N THR A 22 6.76 4.81 -5.46
CA THR A 22 5.67 5.60 -6.05
C THR A 22 5.94 7.10 -5.90
N LEU A 23 6.35 7.55 -4.71
CA LEU A 23 6.73 8.94 -4.46
C LEU A 23 7.92 9.37 -5.31
N LEU A 24 8.96 8.54 -5.40
CA LEU A 24 10.16 8.85 -6.18
C LEU A 24 9.81 9.02 -7.66
N VAL A 25 9.04 8.10 -8.24
CA VAL A 25 8.58 8.17 -9.65
C VAL A 25 7.79 9.45 -9.91
N VAL A 26 6.88 9.81 -9.01
CA VAL A 26 6.01 10.98 -9.17
C VAL A 26 6.80 12.28 -9.02
N SER A 27 7.74 12.30 -8.07
CA SER A 27 8.60 13.45 -7.81
C SER A 27 9.56 13.71 -8.98
N VAL A 28 10.18 12.65 -9.51
CA VAL A 28 11.10 12.75 -10.66
C VAL A 28 10.35 13.11 -11.94
N ALA A 29 9.15 12.57 -12.13
CA ALA A 29 8.37 12.86 -13.33
C ALA A 29 7.64 14.22 -13.27
N GLY A 30 7.64 14.92 -12.13
CA GLY A 30 6.91 16.18 -11.95
C GLY A 30 5.39 16.04 -12.09
N LEU A 31 4.86 14.83 -11.92
CA LEU A 31 3.45 14.55 -12.21
C LEU A 31 2.55 14.93 -11.05
N HIS A 32 1.70 15.94 -11.23
CA HIS A 32 0.60 16.23 -10.31
C HIS A 32 -0.59 15.32 -10.61
N ARG A 33 -0.57 14.10 -10.05
CA ARG A 33 -1.69 13.15 -10.14
C ARG A 33 -2.60 13.25 -8.92
N PRO A 34 -3.90 12.93 -9.07
CA PRO A 34 -4.81 12.86 -7.94
C PRO A 34 -4.33 11.82 -6.92
N PRO A 35 -4.49 12.09 -5.61
CA PRO A 35 -3.96 11.25 -4.53
C PRO A 35 -4.51 9.82 -4.57
N LEU A 36 -5.75 9.64 -5.04
CA LEU A 36 -6.36 8.32 -5.20
C LEU A 36 -5.62 7.47 -6.24
N LEU A 37 -5.20 8.08 -7.36
CA LEU A 37 -4.45 7.37 -8.40
C LEU A 37 -3.05 6.97 -7.92
N LEU A 38 -2.42 7.82 -7.11
CA LEU A 38 -1.16 7.50 -6.44
C LEU A 38 -1.30 6.34 -5.46
N ALA A 39 -2.38 6.34 -4.68
CA ALA A 39 -2.68 5.28 -3.74
C ALA A 39 -2.94 3.93 -4.44
N LEU A 40 -3.63 3.94 -5.58
CA LEU A 40 -3.84 2.75 -6.40
C LEU A 40 -2.54 2.20 -6.98
N LEU A 41 -1.67 3.07 -7.51
CA LEU A 41 -0.36 2.66 -8.02
C LEU A 41 0.52 2.08 -6.91
N CYS A 42 0.51 2.70 -5.74
CA CYS A 42 1.21 2.21 -4.54
C CYS A 42 0.69 0.83 -4.12
N GLY A 43 -0.63 0.65 -3.99
CA GLY A 43 -1.24 -0.63 -3.65
C GLY A 43 -0.95 -1.73 -4.69
N LEU A 44 -0.93 -1.38 -5.98
CA LEU A 44 -0.61 -2.31 -7.06
C LEU A 44 0.86 -2.77 -7.02
N LEU A 45 1.79 -1.84 -6.80
CA LEU A 45 3.22 -2.14 -6.61
C LEU A 45 3.42 -3.04 -5.40
N ALA A 46 2.77 -2.71 -4.29
CA ALA A 46 2.85 -3.46 -3.04
C ALA A 46 2.31 -4.89 -3.23
N ALA A 47 1.12 -5.04 -3.82
CA ALA A 47 0.54 -6.34 -4.16
C ALA A 47 1.48 -7.15 -5.07
N THR A 48 2.11 -6.52 -6.06
CA THR A 48 3.08 -7.18 -6.95
C THR A 48 4.30 -7.69 -6.16
N PHE A 49 4.86 -6.88 -5.27
CA PHE A 49 5.96 -7.33 -4.40
C PHE A 49 5.55 -8.44 -3.43
N SER A 50 4.32 -8.39 -2.93
CA SER A 50 3.78 -9.43 -2.04
C SER A 50 3.63 -10.76 -2.76
N TYR A 51 3.20 -10.73 -4.03
CA TYR A 51 3.15 -11.91 -4.89
C TYR A 51 4.55 -12.48 -5.11
N LEU A 52 5.53 -11.63 -5.44
CA LEU A 52 6.93 -12.02 -5.64
C LEU A 52 7.58 -12.57 -4.36
N SER A 53 7.15 -12.10 -3.19
CA SER A 53 7.64 -12.55 -1.89
C SER A 53 7.00 -13.85 -1.40
N GLY A 54 6.06 -14.42 -2.17
CA GLY A 54 5.38 -15.68 -1.83
C GLY A 54 4.37 -15.56 -0.69
N LEU A 55 3.83 -14.36 -0.42
CA LEU A 55 2.77 -14.16 0.56
C LEU A 55 1.47 -14.81 0.08
N ALA A 56 0.60 -15.22 1.01
CA ALA A 56 -0.68 -15.80 0.67
C ALA A 56 -1.55 -14.82 -0.14
N LYS A 57 -2.36 -15.34 -1.07
CA LYS A 57 -3.14 -14.54 -2.04
C LYS A 57 -4.03 -13.47 -1.38
N TRP A 58 -4.52 -13.71 -0.16
CA TRP A 58 -5.30 -12.74 0.60
C TRP A 58 -4.53 -11.46 0.95
N TRP A 59 -3.21 -11.55 1.16
CA TRP A 59 -2.36 -10.38 1.40
C TRP A 59 -2.28 -9.44 0.21
N LEU A 60 -2.42 -9.96 -1.02
CA LEU A 60 -2.44 -9.14 -2.23
C LEU A 60 -3.61 -8.17 -2.20
N LEU A 61 -4.78 -8.67 -1.79
CA LEU A 61 -6.01 -7.90 -1.73
C LEU A 61 -5.94 -6.84 -0.64
N ILE A 62 -5.38 -7.20 0.53
CA ILE A 62 -5.12 -6.25 1.62
C ILE A 62 -4.18 -5.14 1.17
N GLN A 63 -3.03 -5.47 0.57
CA GLN A 63 -2.06 -4.45 0.13
C GLN A 63 -2.58 -3.57 -1.00
N LEU A 64 -3.34 -4.15 -1.92
CA LEU A 64 -3.96 -3.40 -3.02
C LEU A 64 -4.95 -2.36 -2.47
N LEU A 65 -5.76 -2.73 -1.48
CA LEU A 65 -6.80 -1.87 -0.92
C LEU A 65 -6.31 -0.94 0.19
N PHE A 66 -5.20 -1.26 0.87
CA PHE A 66 -4.71 -0.51 2.03
C PHE A 66 -4.52 0.98 1.75
N ALA A 67 -3.69 1.33 0.76
CA ALA A 67 -3.42 2.73 0.44
C ALA A 67 -4.67 3.47 -0.14
N PRO A 68 -5.43 2.90 -1.09
CA PRO A 68 -6.67 3.52 -1.58
C PRO A 68 -7.71 3.75 -0.47
N ALA A 69 -7.92 2.76 0.40
CA ALA A 69 -8.88 2.87 1.50
C ALA A 69 -8.47 3.96 2.50
N LEU A 70 -7.17 4.12 2.77
CA LEU A 70 -6.66 5.20 3.60
C LEU A 70 -6.98 6.57 2.99
N VAL A 71 -6.69 6.76 1.70
CA VAL A 71 -6.99 8.02 1.01
C VAL A 71 -8.48 8.30 0.99
N LEU A 72 -9.32 7.30 0.70
CA LEU A 72 -10.77 7.45 0.70
C LEU A 72 -11.32 7.82 2.09
N THR A 73 -10.79 7.21 3.15
CA THR A 73 -11.19 7.51 4.54
C THR A 73 -10.87 8.97 4.88
N LEU A 74 -9.66 9.41 4.54
CA LEU A 74 -9.24 10.79 4.79
C LEU A 74 -10.00 11.81 3.92
N GLN A 75 -10.29 11.47 2.66
CA GLN A 75 -11.03 12.35 1.74
C GLN A 75 -12.52 12.46 2.07
N SER A 76 -13.12 11.41 2.65
CA SER A 76 -14.53 11.41 3.07
C SER A 76 -14.75 12.06 4.43
N GLY A 77 -13.69 12.51 5.11
CA GLY A 77 -13.77 13.07 6.46
C GLY A 77 -14.12 12.03 7.53
N LEU A 78 -13.99 10.73 7.22
CA LEU A 78 -14.24 9.67 8.18
C LEU A 78 -13.16 9.66 9.27
N PRO A 79 -13.50 9.32 10.53
CA PRO A 79 -12.52 9.17 11.59
C PRO A 79 -11.47 8.12 11.22
N PRO A 80 -10.17 8.34 11.52
CA PRO A 80 -9.11 7.34 11.27
C PRO A 80 -9.38 5.97 11.92
N ASN A 81 -10.15 5.96 13.01
CA ASN A 81 -10.56 4.73 13.69
C ASN A 81 -11.37 3.77 12.80
N PHE A 82 -12.09 4.28 11.78
CA PHE A 82 -12.79 3.42 10.82
C PHE A 82 -11.80 2.63 9.96
N PHE A 83 -10.72 3.27 9.53
CA PHE A 83 -9.65 2.61 8.78
C PHE A 83 -8.93 1.56 9.65
N LEU A 84 -8.60 1.92 10.90
CA LEU A 84 -7.95 1.01 11.86
C LEU A 84 -8.83 -0.16 12.31
N GLY A 85 -10.16 -0.03 12.24
CA GLY A 85 -11.08 -1.14 12.51
C GLY A 85 -11.18 -2.13 11.34
N ALA A 86 -10.86 -1.68 10.13
CA ALA A 86 -10.95 -2.49 8.91
C ALA A 86 -9.62 -3.18 8.51
N PHE A 87 -8.47 -2.65 8.94
CA PHE A 87 -7.12 -3.12 8.61
C PHE A 87 -6.27 -3.31 9.86
#